data_AF-A0A952Z610-F1
#
_entry.id   AF-A0A952Z610-F1
#
_cell.length_a   1.000
_cell.length_b   1.000
_cell.length_c   1.000
_cell.angle_alpha   90.00
_cell.angle_beta   90.00
_cell.angle_gamma   90.00
#
_symmetry.space_group_name_H-M   'P 1'
#
loop_
_entity.id
_entity.type
_entity.pdbx_description
1 polymer ?
#
loop_
_entity_poly.entity_id
_entity_poly.type
_entity_poly.pdbx_seq_one_letter_code
_entity_poly.pdbx_strand_id
1 'polypeptide(L)'
;MKTGDFIAISSISALLISYLVMNSSIFLRHNENGLSHEILARQYENLAKEMQDKIHEQIKVLEVLNHKLHFSFFEKNEQNIKNYVLNKIQSFEKTVTEYSDRAAYHHALATKQKDIFCCLAVGLIIIRLPLSYLT
;
A
#
# COMPACT_ATOMS: atom_id res chain seq x y z
N MET A 1 -33.95 -25.54 -2.91
CA MET A 1 -32.63 -25.31 -3.54
C MET A 1 -32.07 -26.66 -3.97
N LYS A 2 -31.68 -26.79 -5.24
CA LYS A 2 -31.19 -28.07 -5.79
C LYS A 2 -29.71 -28.21 -5.41
N THR A 3 -29.31 -29.42 -5.03
CA THR A 3 -27.98 -29.78 -4.52
C THR A 3 -26.82 -29.46 -5.46
N GLY A 4 -27.09 -29.20 -6.74
CA GLY A 4 -26.08 -28.76 -7.73
C GLY A 4 -25.59 -27.32 -7.53
N ASP A 5 -26.42 -26.42 -7.00
CA ASP A 5 -26.07 -24.99 -6.87
C ASP A 5 -25.05 -24.77 -5.73
N PHE A 6 -25.06 -25.63 -4.72
CA PHE A 6 -24.18 -25.55 -3.55
C PHE A 6 -22.72 -25.91 -3.89
N ILE A 7 -22.51 -26.82 -4.85
CA ILE A 7 -21.19 -27.26 -5.28
C ILE A 7 -20.48 -26.15 -6.06
N ALA A 8 -21.21 -25.41 -6.91
CA ALA A 8 -20.66 -24.29 -7.67
C ALA A 8 -20.22 -23.12 -6.77
N ILE A 9 -21.01 -22.80 -5.74
CA ILE A 9 -20.70 -21.71 -4.80
C ILE A 9 -19.50 -22.05 -3.90
N SER A 10 -19.38 -23.32 -3.50
CA SER A 10 -18.23 -23.80 -2.72
C SER A 10 -16.90 -23.68 -3.50
N SER A 11 -16.93 -23.96 -4.80
CA SER A 11 -15.75 -23.88 -5.68
C SER A 11 -15.21 -22.45 -5.83
N ILE A 12 -16.09 -21.46 -5.97
CA ILE A 12 -15.70 -20.04 -6.08
C ILE A 12 -15.07 -19.53 -4.78
N SER A 13 -15.58 -20.01 -3.63
CA SER A 13 -15.07 -19.62 -2.31
C SER A 13 -13.64 -20.14 -2.07
N ALA A 14 -13.32 -21.35 -2.56
CA ALA A 14 -11.98 -21.92 -2.46
C ALA A 14 -10.93 -21.16 -3.30
N LEU A 15 -11.32 -20.62 -4.46
CA LEU A 15 -10.45 -19.81 -5.32
C LEU A 15 -10.14 -18.43 -4.73
N LEU A 16 -11.04 -17.85 -3.94
CA LEU A 16 -10.79 -16.58 -3.25
C LEU A 16 -9.81 -16.75 -2.07
N ILE A 17 -9.85 -17.90 -1.40
CA ILE A 17 -8.93 -18.21 -0.30
C ILE A 17 -7.51 -18.45 -0.82
N SER A 18 -7.35 -19.11 -1.97
CA SER A 18 -6.01 -19.30 -2.57
C SER A 18 -5.39 -17.98 -3.06
N TYR A 19 -6.19 -17.02 -3.54
CA TYR A 19 -5.70 -15.69 -3.93
C TYR A 19 -5.17 -14.88 -2.72
N LEU A 20 -5.81 -14.99 -1.56
CA LEU A 20 -5.32 -14.35 -0.33
C LEU A 20 -4.03 -15.03 0.20
N VAL A 21 -3.94 -16.36 0.11
CA VAL A 21 -2.81 -17.16 0.61
C VAL A 21 -1.57 -17.06 -0.30
N MET A 22 -1.73 -16.83 -1.61
CA MET A 22 -0.59 -16.57 -2.50
C MET A 22 0.06 -15.20 -2.25
N ASN A 23 -0.70 -14.20 -1.81
CA ASN A 23 -0.13 -12.89 -1.42
C ASN A 23 0.60 -12.95 -0.07
N SER A 24 0.22 -13.85 0.83
CA SER A 24 0.88 -13.99 2.14
C SER A 24 2.13 -14.88 2.10
N SER A 25 2.37 -15.65 1.04
CA SER A 25 3.50 -16.60 0.97
C SER A 25 4.76 -16.07 0.29
N ILE A 26 4.75 -14.84 -0.25
CA ILE A 26 5.98 -14.07 -0.56
C ILE A 26 6.69 -13.61 0.74
N PHE A 27 6.00 -13.70 1.88
CA PHE A 27 6.42 -13.21 3.20
C PHE A 27 7.50 -14.07 3.90
N LEU A 28 7.80 -15.28 3.43
CA LEU A 28 8.71 -16.20 4.12
C LEU A 28 9.86 -16.61 3.20
N ARG A 29 10.80 -15.68 2.97
CA ARG A 29 12.24 -15.96 2.94
C ARG A 29 13.05 -14.69 2.69
N HIS A 30 14.00 -14.46 3.60
CA HIS A 30 15.37 -13.96 3.39
C HIS A 30 15.70 -12.52 3.85
N ASN A 31 16.46 -12.44 4.95
CA ASN A 31 17.16 -11.28 5.56
C ASN A 31 16.28 -10.21 6.24
N GLU A 32 16.00 -10.46 7.52
CA GLU A 32 14.69 -10.19 8.15
C GLU A 32 14.41 -8.77 8.62
N ASN A 33 15.38 -7.87 8.66
CA ASN A 33 15.11 -6.50 9.11
C ASN A 33 15.22 -5.47 7.97
N GLY A 34 16.19 -5.59 7.07
CA GLY A 34 16.40 -4.60 6.00
C GLY A 34 15.46 -4.80 4.82
N LEU A 35 15.19 -6.07 4.50
CA LEU A 35 14.26 -6.43 3.43
C LEU A 35 12.81 -6.13 3.82
N SER A 36 12.48 -6.20 5.11
CA SER A 36 11.12 -5.97 5.61
C SER A 36 10.72 -4.50 5.53
N HIS A 37 11.61 -3.57 5.87
CA HIS A 37 11.32 -2.14 5.75
C HIS A 37 11.20 -1.67 4.29
N GLU A 38 12.02 -2.20 3.37
CA GLU A 38 11.89 -1.90 1.94
C GLU A 38 10.57 -2.42 1.34
N ILE A 39 10.10 -3.59 1.81
CA ILE A 39 8.80 -4.14 1.39
C ILE A 39 7.66 -3.29 1.95
N LEU A 40 7.71 -2.93 3.23
CA LEU A 40 6.70 -2.08 3.86
C LEU A 40 6.63 -0.70 3.19
N ALA A 41 7.76 -0.10 2.83
CA ALA A 41 7.79 1.17 2.11
C ALA A 41 7.02 1.07 0.79
N ARG A 42 7.33 0.07 -0.03
CA ARG A 42 6.63 -0.19 -1.30
C ARG A 42 5.14 -0.50 -1.13
N GLN A 43 4.76 -1.19 -0.06
CA GLN A 43 3.34 -1.42 0.24
C GLN A 43 2.60 -0.10 0.50
N TYR A 44 3.19 0.79 1.30
CA TYR A 44 2.59 2.10 1.55
C TYR A 44 2.58 3.01 0.32
N GLU A 45 3.60 2.93 -0.55
CA GLU A 45 3.59 3.62 -1.85
C GLU A 45 2.44 3.15 -2.74
N ASN A 46 2.22 1.84 -2.82
CA ASN A 46 1.12 1.28 -3.59
C ASN A 46 -0.23 1.72 -3.02
N LEU A 47 -0.39 1.70 -1.69
CA LEU A 47 -1.61 2.19 -1.05
C LEU A 47 -1.83 3.69 -1.29
N ALA A 48 -0.79 4.52 -1.25
CA ALA A 48 -0.87 5.93 -1.58
C ALA A 48 -1.32 6.13 -3.03
N LYS A 49 -0.77 5.35 -3.97
CA LYS A 49 -1.17 5.38 -5.38
C LYS A 49 -2.63 4.97 -5.58
N GLU A 50 -3.08 3.90 -4.93
CA GLU A 50 -4.49 3.48 -4.98
C GLU A 50 -5.44 4.58 -4.47
N MET A 51 -5.05 5.33 -3.45
CA MET A 51 -5.84 6.45 -2.95
C MET A 51 -5.81 7.64 -3.92
N GLN A 52 -4.69 7.90 -4.60
CA GLN A 52 -4.62 8.89 -5.68
C GLN A 52 -5.53 8.53 -6.85
N ASP A 53 -5.59 7.26 -7.24
CA ASP A 53 -6.50 6.80 -8.30
C ASP A 53 -7.97 7.03 -7.89
N LYS A 54 -8.32 6.72 -6.63
CA LYS A 54 -9.66 7.01 -6.07
C LYS A 54 -9.98 8.51 -6.02
N ILE A 55 -8.99 9.38 -5.76
CA ILE A 55 -9.18 10.83 -5.85
C ILE A 55 -9.57 11.23 -7.27
N HIS A 56 -8.85 10.73 -8.29
CA HIS A 56 -9.16 11.03 -9.69
C HIS A 56 -10.56 10.55 -10.09
N GLU A 57 -11.00 9.37 -9.60
CA GLU A 57 -12.37 8.90 -9.81
C GLU A 57 -13.39 9.85 -9.19
N GLN A 58 -13.19 10.29 -7.94
CA GLN A 58 -14.10 11.21 -7.28
C GLN A 58 -14.11 12.61 -7.90
N ILE A 59 -12.98 13.10 -8.42
CA ILE A 59 -12.91 14.34 -9.18
C ILE A 59 -13.79 14.27 -10.43
N LYS A 60 -13.72 13.16 -11.20
CA LYS A 60 -14.59 12.95 -12.37
C LYS A 60 -16.06 12.92 -11.97
N VAL A 61 -16.40 12.29 -10.85
CA VAL A 61 -17.77 12.30 -10.31
C VAL A 61 -18.19 13.73 -9.98
N LEU A 62 -17.33 14.51 -9.32
CA LEU A 62 -17.60 15.90 -8.97
C LEU A 62 -17.80 16.78 -10.22
N GLU A 63 -17.00 16.58 -11.27
CA GLU A 63 -17.18 17.24 -12.58
C GLU A 63 -18.56 16.94 -13.17
N VAL A 64 -18.98 15.68 -13.19
CA VAL A 64 -20.32 15.28 -13.65
C VAL A 64 -21.42 15.94 -12.82
N LEU A 65 -21.25 16.03 -11.50
CA LEU A 65 -22.20 16.69 -10.60
C LEU A 65 -22.23 18.21 -10.78
N ASN A 66 -21.14 18.83 -11.22
CA ASN A 66 -21.07 20.27 -11.48
C ASN A 66 -21.78 20.65 -12.78
N HIS A 67 -21.95 19.72 -13.71
CA HIS A 67 -22.85 19.89 -14.84
C HIS A 67 -24.31 19.73 -14.40
N LYS A 68 -25.22 20.46 -15.05
CA LYS A 68 -26.65 20.40 -14.73
C LYS A 68 -27.20 19.01 -15.03
N LEU A 69 -27.47 18.23 -13.98
CA LEU A 69 -28.08 16.92 -14.07
C LEU A 69 -29.61 17.07 -14.03
N HIS A 70 -30.28 16.74 -15.14
CA HIS A 70 -31.75 16.80 -15.27
C HIS A 70 -32.45 15.59 -14.63
N PHE A 71 -32.11 15.28 -13.39
CA PHE A 71 -32.71 14.19 -12.63
C PHE A 71 -33.31 14.74 -11.33
N SER A 72 -34.62 14.56 -11.15
CA SER A 72 -35.39 15.11 -10.02
C SER A 72 -34.87 14.71 -8.63
N PHE A 73 -34.16 13.57 -8.52
CA PHE A 73 -33.49 13.14 -7.30
C PHE A 73 -32.24 13.98 -6.99
N PHE A 74 -31.45 14.30 -8.01
CA PHE A 74 -30.21 15.04 -7.87
C PHE A 74 -30.49 16.51 -7.59
N GLU A 75 -31.48 17.13 -8.23
CA GLU A 75 -31.83 18.53 -8.01
C GLU A 75 -32.16 18.85 -6.54
N LYS A 76 -32.81 17.92 -5.82
CA LYS A 76 -33.16 18.11 -4.40
C LYS A 76 -31.97 17.92 -3.45
N ASN A 77 -30.97 17.14 -3.84
CA ASN A 77 -29.86 16.71 -2.98
C ASN A 77 -28.49 17.15 -3.51
N GLU A 78 -28.45 17.99 -4.54
CA GLU A 78 -27.26 18.29 -5.34
C GLU A 78 -26.10 18.74 -4.46
N GLN A 79 -26.36 19.73 -3.60
CA GLN A 79 -25.34 20.28 -2.71
C GLN A 79 -24.85 19.24 -1.68
N ASN A 80 -25.76 18.40 -1.16
CA ASN A 80 -25.39 17.36 -0.20
C ASN A 80 -24.50 16.30 -0.85
N ILE A 81 -24.81 15.90 -2.08
CA ILE A 81 -24.02 14.92 -2.83
C ILE A 81 -22.66 15.52 -3.19
N LYS A 82 -22.60 16.79 -3.65
CA LYS A 82 -21.34 17.51 -3.91
C LYS A 82 -20.46 17.59 -2.67
N ASN A 83 -21.04 18.00 -1.54
CA ASN A 83 -20.32 18.09 -0.27
C ASN A 83 -19.80 16.70 0.18
N TYR A 84 -20.59 15.65 -0.01
CA TYR A 84 -20.16 14.28 0.29
C TYR A 84 -18.94 13.88 -0.54
N VAL A 85 -18.97 14.12 -1.86
CA VAL A 85 -17.85 13.81 -2.76
C VAL A 85 -16.61 14.64 -2.42
N LEU A 86 -16.78 15.93 -2.13
CA LEU A 86 -15.68 16.82 -1.71
C LEU A 86 -15.01 16.32 -0.42
N ASN A 87 -15.81 15.95 0.58
CA ASN A 87 -15.30 15.40 1.85
C ASN A 87 -14.57 14.07 1.63
N LYS A 88 -15.06 13.23 0.70
CA LYS A 88 -14.39 11.99 0.29
C LYS A 88 -13.02 12.25 -0.32
N ILE A 89 -12.92 13.25 -1.22
CA ILE A 89 -11.64 13.66 -1.82
C ILE A 89 -10.66 14.09 -0.74
N GLN A 90 -11.06 15.01 0.15
CA GLN A 90 -10.21 15.50 1.24
C GLN A 90 -9.75 14.37 2.18
N SER A 91 -10.64 13.43 2.48
CA SER A 91 -10.28 12.26 3.30
C SER A 91 -9.24 11.39 2.61
N PHE A 92 -9.33 11.20 1.29
CA PHE A 92 -8.35 10.44 0.54
C PHE A 92 -7.02 11.19 0.44
N GLU A 93 -7.01 12.51 0.22
CA GLU A 93 -5.79 13.32 0.20
C GLU A 93 -5.01 13.23 1.52
N LYS A 94 -5.72 13.30 2.65
CA LYS A 94 -5.12 13.06 3.96
C LYS A 94 -4.50 11.67 4.06
N THR A 95 -5.22 10.65 3.58
CA THR A 95 -4.75 9.26 3.61
C THR A 95 -3.53 9.05 2.70
N VAL A 96 -3.48 9.69 1.52
CA VAL A 96 -2.31 9.70 0.63
C VAL A 96 -1.09 10.24 1.35
N THR A 97 -1.26 11.35 2.07
CA THR A 97 -0.19 11.97 2.87
C THR A 97 0.30 11.02 3.95
N GLU A 98 -0.62 10.45 4.75
CA GLU A 98 -0.29 9.51 5.81
C GLU A 98 0.46 8.25 5.29
N TYR A 99 0.06 7.70 4.15
CA TYR A 99 0.76 6.57 3.54
C TYR A 99 2.11 6.97 2.96
N SER A 100 2.21 8.13 2.33
CA SER A 100 3.49 8.64 1.80
C SER A 100 4.50 8.86 2.93
N ASP A 101 4.07 9.42 4.06
CA ASP A 101 4.92 9.62 5.24
C ASP A 101 5.41 8.29 5.82
N ARG A 102 4.53 7.28 5.90
CA ARG A 102 4.90 5.93 6.35
C ARG A 102 5.87 5.24 5.39
N ALA A 103 5.68 5.41 4.08
CA ALA A 103 6.61 4.89 3.10
C ALA A 103 8.00 5.53 3.27
N ALA A 104 8.07 6.85 3.40
CA ALA A 104 9.31 7.58 3.64
C ALA A 104 10.00 7.14 4.95
N TYR A 105 9.22 6.94 6.01
CA TYR A 105 9.73 6.42 7.28
C TYR A 105 10.39 5.04 7.12
N HIS A 106 9.74 4.12 6.41
CA HIS A 106 10.29 2.79 6.18
C HIS A 106 11.51 2.79 5.24
N HIS A 107 11.55 3.67 4.24
CA HIS A 107 12.76 3.90 3.42
C HIS A 107 13.95 4.38 4.25
N ALA A 108 13.71 5.31 5.18
CA ALA A 108 14.75 5.81 6.08
C ALA A 108 15.29 4.70 6.99
N LEU A 109 14.42 3.81 7.50
CA LEU A 109 14.85 2.65 8.30
C LEU A 109 15.64 1.63 7.46
N ALA A 110 15.18 1.33 6.25
CA ALA A 110 15.90 0.44 5.34
C ALA A 110 17.30 0.97 5.00
N THR A 111 17.45 2.28 4.84
CA THR A 111 18.74 2.94 4.60
C THR A 111 19.65 2.83 5.82
N LYS A 112 19.17 3.24 7.01
CA LYS A 112 19.94 3.12 8.27
C LYS A 112 20.41 1.69 8.52
N GLN A 113 19.58 0.72 8.17
CA GLN A 113 19.94 -0.67 8.30
C GLN A 113 21.06 -1.10 7.34
N LYS A 114 21.00 -0.68 6.07
CA LYS A 114 22.07 -0.92 5.10
C LYS A 114 23.39 -0.32 5.60
N ASP A 115 23.34 0.88 6.18
CA ASP A 115 24.52 1.56 6.72
C ASP A 115 25.13 0.83 7.93
N ILE A 116 24.31 0.37 8.88
CA ILE A 116 24.77 -0.40 10.05
C ILE A 116 25.41 -1.72 9.62
N PHE A 117 24.81 -2.45 8.68
CA PHE A 117 25.40 -3.68 8.14
C PHE A 117 26.73 -3.42 7.43
N CYS A 118 26.85 -2.31 6.69
CA CYS A 118 28.10 -1.90 6.04
C CYS A 118 29.21 -1.64 7.07
N CYS A 119 28.93 -0.87 8.13
CA CYS A 119 29.90 -0.59 9.20
C CYS A 119 30.35 -1.85 9.95
N LEU A 120 29.44 -2.80 10.23
CA LEU A 120 29.78 -4.07 10.86
C LEU A 120 30.62 -4.96 9.96
N ALA A 121 30.33 -5.00 8.65
CA ALA A 121 31.12 -5.75 7.68
C ALA A 121 32.55 -5.18 7.57
N VAL A 122 32.70 -3.85 7.54
CA VAL A 122 34.01 -3.19 7.53
C VAL A 122 34.77 -3.44 8.84
N GLY A 123 34.11 -3.40 10.00
CA GLY A 123 34.72 -3.73 11.30
C GLY A 123 35.21 -5.18 11.41
N LEU A 124 34.45 -6.14 10.88
CA LEU A 124 34.85 -7.54 10.78
C LEU A 124 36.04 -7.76 9.83
N ILE A 125 36.13 -6.98 8.74
CA ILE A 125 37.26 -7.01 7.82
C ILE A 125 38.53 -6.46 8.50
N ILE A 126 38.40 -5.39 9.30
CA ILE A 126 39.53 -4.80 10.05
C ILE A 126 40.05 -5.76 11.14
N ILE A 127 39.16 -6.50 11.83
CA ILE A 127 39.58 -7.48 12.86
C ILE A 127 40.22 -8.74 12.23
N ARG A 128 39.90 -9.07 10.97
CA ARG A 128 40.39 -10.28 10.29
C ARG A 128 41.63 -10.08 9.43
N LEU A 129 42.17 -8.86 9.34
CA LEU A 129 43.51 -8.63 8.80
C LEU A 129 44.53 -9.19 9.80
N PRO A 130 45.26 -10.27 9.45
CA PRO A 130 46.19 -10.88 10.37
C PRO A 130 47.30 -9.90 10.72
N LEU A 131 47.77 -9.99 11.96
CA LEU A 131 48.94 -9.36 12.56
C LEU A 131 50.27 -9.69 11.82
N SER A 132 50.28 -9.78 10.49
CA SER A 132 51.43 -10.14 9.67
C SER A 132 52.26 -8.94 9.18
N TYR A 133 51.89 -7.71 9.57
CA TYR A 133 52.54 -6.47 9.12
C TYR A 133 53.16 -5.63 10.26
N LEU A 134 53.48 -6.27 11.39
CA LEU A 134 54.31 -5.68 12.44
C LEU A 134 55.55 -6.56 12.63
N THR A 135 56.47 -6.49 11.66
CA THR A 135 57.90 -6.78 11.86
C THR A 135 58.63 -5.49 12.13
#